data_AF-A0A928QDV7-F1
#
_entry.id   AF-A0A928QDV7-F1
#
_cell.length_a   1.000
_cell.length_b   1.000
_cell.length_c   1.000
_cell.angle_alpha   90.00
_cell.angle_beta   90.00
_cell.angle_gamma   90.00
#
_symmetry.space_group_name_H-M   'P 1'
#
loop_
_entity.id
_entity.type
_entity.pdbx_description
1 polymer ?
#
loop_
_entity_poly.entity_id
_entity_poly.type
_entity_poly.pdbx_seq_one_letter_code
_entity_poly.pdbx_strand_id
1 'polypeptide(L)'
;MKKKLKGFTLIELIVVIAILGVIIGLLVPNWINMIRKNRIEDQNSRARVVYNAAQTVVQEYRFDERNENSGIASVDSVNDGDFIFMWDCRNGGVTKCYSILSDGTNEEKSDAFKNAFSKKINNIFDGYDDTTYKVYVKDYIVQSVVCRKENNNKYMGAYPTKIKNPRKGATVEAINMTAFNLDKTDNTNTVN
;
A
#
# COMPACT_ATOMS: atom_id res chain seq x y z
N MET A 1 -28.14 37.22 -49.06
CA MET A 1 -26.67 37.37 -48.95
C MET A 1 -26.04 36.02 -48.61
N LYS A 2 -25.20 35.43 -49.49
CA LYS A 2 -24.46 34.20 -49.18
C LYS A 2 -23.17 34.55 -48.45
N LYS A 3 -23.03 34.16 -47.18
CA LYS A 3 -21.78 34.30 -46.41
C LYS A 3 -20.71 33.39 -47.03
N LYS A 4 -19.58 33.97 -47.46
CA LYS A 4 -18.38 33.18 -47.79
C LYS A 4 -17.74 32.70 -46.49
N LEU A 5 -17.67 31.38 -46.30
CA LEU A 5 -16.86 30.77 -45.27
C LEU A 5 -15.40 30.85 -45.72
N LYS A 6 -14.54 31.54 -44.96
CA LYS A 6 -13.10 31.54 -45.21
C LYS A 6 -12.57 30.14 -44.85
N GLY A 7 -12.07 29.41 -45.83
CA GLY A 7 -11.36 28.15 -45.61
C GLY A 7 -9.99 28.41 -45.02
N PHE A 8 -9.50 27.47 -44.21
CA PHE A 8 -8.15 27.49 -43.67
C PHE A 8 -7.14 27.21 -44.79
N THR A 9 -6.01 27.92 -44.83
CA THR A 9 -4.99 27.64 -45.83
C THR A 9 -4.13 26.45 -45.40
N LEU A 10 -3.67 25.66 -46.38
CA LEU A 10 -2.84 24.48 -46.10
C LEU A 10 -1.51 24.86 -45.44
N ILE A 11 -0.97 26.04 -45.77
CA ILE A 11 0.27 26.56 -45.17
C ILE A 11 0.10 26.94 -43.70
N GLU A 12 -1.02 27.56 -43.33
CA GLU A 12 -1.32 27.88 -41.93
C GLU A 12 -1.34 26.60 -41.08
N LEU A 13 -1.80 25.47 -41.63
CA LEU A 13 -1.82 24.20 -40.92
C LEU A 13 -0.42 23.61 -40.74
N ILE A 14 0.42 23.65 -41.79
CA ILE A 14 1.79 23.11 -41.75
C ILE A 14 2.65 23.83 -40.71
N VAL A 15 2.55 25.16 -40.62
CA VAL A 15 3.31 25.94 -39.64
C VAL A 15 2.90 25.59 -38.22
N VAL A 16 1.59 25.38 -37.97
CA VAL A 16 1.07 25.03 -36.64
C VAL A 16 1.59 23.66 -36.19
N ILE A 17 1.53 22.64 -37.05
CA ILE A 17 2.05 21.30 -36.68
C ILE A 17 3.57 21.30 -36.49
N ALA A 18 4.30 22.15 -37.22
CA ALA A 18 5.75 22.28 -37.08
C ALA A 18 6.12 22.83 -35.69
N ILE A 19 5.45 23.90 -35.23
CA ILE A 19 5.70 24.47 -33.90
C ILE A 19 5.25 23.51 -32.79
N LEU A 20 4.09 22.85 -32.94
CA LEU A 20 3.61 21.85 -31.99
C LEU A 20 4.59 20.67 -31.84
N GLY A 21 5.19 20.21 -32.94
CA GLY A 21 6.18 19.14 -32.93
C GLY A 21 7.40 19.48 -32.06
N VAL A 22 7.93 20.70 -32.18
CA VAL A 22 9.07 21.17 -31.38
C VAL A 22 8.73 21.19 -29.89
N ILE A 23 7.54 21.69 -29.52
CA ILE A 23 7.10 21.77 -28.12
C ILE A 23 6.90 20.37 -27.52
N ILE A 24 6.22 19.48 -28.25
CA ILE A 24 5.98 18.09 -27.81
C ILE A 24 7.30 17.35 -27.60
N GLY A 25 8.28 17.54 -28.50
CA GLY A 25 9.59 16.88 -28.42
C GLY A 25 10.35 17.15 -27.12
N LEU A 26 10.28 18.38 -26.60
CA LEU A 26 10.94 18.76 -25.35
C LEU A 26 10.14 18.33 -24.11
N LEU A 27 8.82 18.27 -24.20
CA LEU A 27 7.93 18.14 -23.05
C LEU A 27 7.59 16.69 -22.67
N VAL A 28 7.41 15.81 -23.66
CA VAL A 28 7.01 14.40 -23.47
C VAL A 28 7.89 13.63 -22.47
N PRO A 29 9.24 13.66 -22.52
CA PRO A 29 10.06 12.84 -21.62
C PRO A 29 9.88 13.20 -20.14
N ASN A 30 9.73 14.49 -19.83
CA ASN A 30 9.51 14.96 -18.45
C ASN A 30 8.14 14.56 -17.91
N TRP A 31 7.11 14.58 -18.76
CA TRP A 31 5.74 14.24 -18.35
C TRP A 31 5.60 12.76 -17.97
N ILE A 32 6.23 11.84 -18.70
CA ILE A 32 6.20 10.41 -18.39
C ILE A 32 6.75 10.12 -16.99
N ASN A 33 7.86 10.78 -16.62
CA ASN A 33 8.45 10.65 -15.29
C ASN A 33 7.56 11.23 -14.19
N MET A 34 6.89 12.36 -14.45
CA MET A 34 5.95 12.96 -13.52
C MET A 34 4.73 12.05 -13.27
N ILE A 35 4.15 11.45 -14.32
CA ILE A 35 3.03 10.51 -14.17
C ILE A 35 3.44 9.34 -13.28
N ARG A 36 4.64 8.78 -13.48
CA ARG A 36 5.16 7.72 -12.63
C ARG A 36 5.27 8.15 -11.16
N LYS A 37 5.83 9.33 -10.89
CA LYS A 37 5.96 9.88 -9.53
C LYS A 37 4.59 10.11 -8.90
N ASN A 38 3.64 10.69 -9.63
CA ASN A 38 2.28 10.94 -9.14
C ASN A 38 1.55 9.63 -8.80
N ARG A 39 1.73 8.57 -9.61
CA ARG A 39 1.16 7.25 -9.31
C ARG A 39 1.76 6.62 -8.05
N ILE A 40 3.06 6.81 -7.81
CA ILE A 40 3.71 6.32 -6.58
C ILE A 40 3.22 7.12 -5.37
N GLU A 41 3.12 8.44 -5.50
CA GLU A 41 2.67 9.31 -4.41
C GLU A 41 1.21 9.07 -4.04
N ASP A 42 0.34 8.81 -5.03
CA ASP A 42 -1.03 8.35 -4.83
C ASP A 42 -1.07 7.07 -3.98
N GLN A 43 -0.25 6.07 -4.32
CA GLN A 43 -0.18 4.84 -3.52
C GLN A 43 0.42 5.08 -2.13
N ASN A 44 1.42 5.95 -1.98
CA ASN A 44 1.96 6.32 -0.66
C ASN A 44 0.92 7.01 0.22
N SER A 45 0.08 7.87 -0.38
CA SER A 45 -1.04 8.52 0.32
C SER A 45 -2.03 7.48 0.85
N ARG A 46 -2.35 6.46 0.05
CA ARG A 46 -3.20 5.34 0.48
C ARG A 46 -2.56 4.54 1.61
N ALA A 47 -1.27 4.24 1.51
CA ALA A 47 -0.51 3.59 2.58
C ALA A 47 -0.57 4.40 3.89
N ARG A 48 -0.54 5.73 3.81
CA ARG A 48 -0.70 6.62 4.97
C ARG A 48 -2.09 6.53 5.60
N VAL A 49 -3.15 6.44 4.79
CA VAL A 49 -4.51 6.25 5.33
C VAL A 49 -4.62 4.91 6.06
N VAL A 50 -4.12 3.83 5.45
CA VAL A 50 -4.08 2.51 6.09
C VAL A 50 -3.23 2.52 7.36
N TYR A 51 -2.08 3.21 7.35
CA TYR A 51 -1.25 3.40 8.54
C TYR A 51 -2.02 4.05 9.68
N ASN A 52 -2.73 5.15 9.41
CA ASN A 52 -3.51 5.83 10.44
C ASN A 52 -4.67 4.96 10.95
N ALA A 53 -5.35 4.25 10.05
CA ALA A 53 -6.40 3.31 10.41
C ALA A 53 -5.85 2.19 11.32
N ALA A 54 -4.77 1.54 10.91
CA ALA A 54 -4.12 0.49 11.69
C ALA A 54 -3.63 1.03 13.04
N GLN A 55 -3.06 2.24 13.09
CA GLN A 55 -2.61 2.85 14.34
C GLN A 55 -3.76 3.06 15.31
N THR A 56 -4.92 3.55 14.83
CA THR A 56 -6.12 3.68 15.67
C THR A 56 -6.55 2.34 16.25
N VAL A 57 -6.65 1.32 15.40
CA VAL A 57 -7.09 -0.03 15.81
C VAL A 57 -6.13 -0.63 16.83
N VAL A 58 -4.82 -0.57 16.57
CA VAL A 58 -3.80 -1.10 17.48
C VAL A 58 -3.81 -0.40 18.84
N GLN A 59 -4.03 0.92 18.86
CA GLN A 59 -4.16 1.63 20.14
C GLN A 59 -5.41 1.21 20.91
N GLU A 60 -6.52 0.94 20.23
CA GLU A 60 -7.73 0.38 20.85
C GLU A 60 -7.41 -0.95 21.55
N TYR A 61 -6.75 -1.88 20.86
CA TYR A 61 -6.30 -3.15 21.47
C TYR A 61 -5.39 -2.93 22.69
N ARG A 62 -4.47 -1.96 22.63
CA ARG A 62 -3.61 -1.62 23.78
C ARG A 62 -4.42 -1.18 25.01
N PHE A 63 -5.50 -0.42 24.79
CA PHE A 63 -6.37 0.03 25.88
C PHE A 63 -7.22 -1.10 26.42
N ASP A 64 -7.80 -1.92 25.55
CA ASP A 64 -8.63 -3.06 25.92
C ASP A 64 -7.84 -4.07 26.75
N GLU A 65 -6.63 -4.45 26.31
CA GLU A 65 -5.76 -5.39 27.04
C GLU A 65 -5.32 -4.85 28.41
N ARG A 66 -5.12 -3.53 28.53
CA ARG A 66 -4.82 -2.90 29.82
C ARG A 66 -6.01 -2.98 30.78
N ASN A 67 -7.23 -2.88 30.25
CA ASN A 67 -8.47 -2.95 31.01
C ASN A 67 -8.87 -4.41 31.35
N GLU A 68 -8.53 -5.37 30.49
CA GLU A 68 -8.75 -6.82 30.66
C GLU A 68 -7.68 -7.50 31.54
N ASN A 69 -7.04 -6.80 32.49
CA ASN A 69 -6.16 -7.38 33.51
C ASN A 69 -6.92 -8.30 34.51
N SER A 70 -7.56 -9.33 33.97
CA SER A 70 -8.37 -10.37 34.59
C SER A 70 -7.74 -11.74 34.34
N GLY A 71 -6.40 -11.85 34.33
CA GLY A 71 -5.67 -13.13 34.44
C GLY A 71 -5.97 -14.22 33.41
N ILE A 72 -6.66 -13.91 32.30
CA ILE A 72 -6.98 -14.84 31.22
C ILE A 72 -6.49 -14.16 29.94
N ALA A 73 -5.45 -14.73 29.31
CA ALA A 73 -5.04 -14.30 27.98
C ALA A 73 -6.22 -14.48 27.02
N SER A 74 -6.84 -13.39 26.58
CA SER A 74 -7.90 -13.48 25.58
C SER A 74 -7.28 -13.99 24.28
N VAL A 75 -7.96 -14.91 23.60
CA VAL A 75 -7.56 -15.48 22.30
C VAL A 75 -7.37 -14.38 21.23
N ASP A 76 -7.87 -13.18 21.51
CA ASP A 76 -7.83 -11.97 20.70
C ASP A 76 -6.79 -10.94 21.15
N SER A 77 -5.93 -11.29 22.13
CA SER A 77 -4.84 -10.42 22.57
C SER A 77 -3.72 -10.35 21.52
N VAL A 78 -3.24 -9.13 21.28
CA VAL A 78 -2.09 -8.84 20.44
C VAL A 78 -0.81 -9.46 21.04
N ASN A 79 -0.77 -9.75 22.35
CA ASN A 79 0.31 -10.41 23.11
C ASN A 79 1.69 -9.93 22.65
N ASP A 80 2.21 -8.92 23.36
CA ASP A 80 3.46 -8.18 23.15
C ASP A 80 3.42 -7.02 22.14
N GLY A 81 2.29 -6.79 21.45
CA GLY A 81 2.16 -5.63 20.56
C GLY A 81 2.91 -5.75 19.22
N ASP A 82 3.55 -6.89 18.97
CA ASP A 82 4.45 -7.15 17.83
C ASP A 82 3.83 -8.14 16.85
N PHE A 83 3.42 -7.67 15.67
CA PHE A 83 2.85 -8.54 14.64
C PHE A 83 2.93 -7.94 13.23
N ILE A 84 2.82 -8.82 12.24
CA ILE A 84 2.63 -8.48 10.83
C ILE A 84 1.23 -8.91 10.44
N PHE A 85 0.44 -7.97 9.95
CA PHE A 85 -0.88 -8.22 9.39
C PHE A 85 -0.91 -7.97 7.88
N MET A 86 -1.64 -8.78 7.14
CA MET A 86 -1.84 -8.64 5.70
C MET A 86 -3.32 -8.84 5.35
N TRP A 87 -3.82 -7.99 4.47
CA TRP A 87 -5.14 -8.10 3.85
C TRP A 87 -4.97 -8.25 2.33
N ASP A 88 -5.59 -9.27 1.76
CA ASP A 88 -5.65 -9.53 0.32
C ASP A 88 -7.07 -9.31 -0.23
N CYS A 89 -7.26 -8.20 -0.93
CA CYS A 89 -8.53 -7.83 -1.55
C CYS A 89 -8.95 -8.81 -2.66
N ARG A 90 -8.01 -9.43 -3.36
CA ARG A 90 -8.28 -10.28 -4.54
C ARG A 90 -9.02 -11.56 -4.19
N ASN A 91 -8.71 -12.11 -3.03
CA ASN A 91 -9.24 -13.38 -2.56
C ASN A 91 -10.44 -13.20 -1.62
N GLY A 92 -11.15 -12.07 -1.70
CA GLY A 92 -12.29 -11.79 -0.85
C GLY A 92 -11.91 -11.40 0.58
N GLY A 93 -10.72 -10.82 0.77
CA GLY A 93 -10.27 -10.37 2.09
C GLY A 93 -9.54 -11.43 2.89
N VAL A 94 -8.80 -12.34 2.23
CA VAL A 94 -7.95 -13.30 2.96
C VAL A 94 -6.95 -12.51 3.81
N THR A 95 -6.93 -12.84 5.09
CA THR A 95 -6.07 -12.20 6.08
C THR A 95 -4.97 -13.15 6.49
N LYS A 96 -3.74 -12.65 6.55
CA LYS A 96 -2.61 -13.35 7.17
C LYS A 96 -2.11 -12.50 8.31
N CYS A 97 -1.89 -13.09 9.48
CA CYS A 97 -1.37 -12.36 10.62
C CYS A 97 -0.40 -13.24 11.39
N TYR A 98 0.80 -12.72 11.66
CA TYR A 98 1.85 -13.44 12.37
C TYR A 98 2.38 -12.58 13.52
N SER A 99 2.42 -13.11 14.74
CA SER A 99 3.29 -12.55 15.79
C SER A 99 4.74 -12.82 15.45
N ILE A 100 5.61 -11.89 15.86
CA ILE A 100 7.06 -12.07 15.78
C ILE A 100 7.52 -12.42 17.19
N LEU A 101 7.94 -13.67 17.39
CA LEU A 101 8.44 -14.14 18.67
C LEU A 101 9.86 -13.62 18.91
N SER A 102 10.28 -13.55 20.17
CA SER A 102 11.61 -13.06 20.55
C SER A 102 12.76 -13.92 19.99
N ASP A 103 12.49 -15.15 19.58
CA ASP A 103 13.44 -16.06 18.92
C ASP A 103 13.51 -15.86 17.39
N GLY A 104 12.74 -14.91 16.84
CA GLY A 104 12.68 -14.60 15.42
C GLY A 104 11.77 -15.52 14.60
N THR A 105 11.03 -16.43 15.26
CA THR A 105 10.03 -17.26 14.59
C THR A 105 8.68 -16.54 14.48
N ASN A 106 7.86 -16.98 13.52
CA ASN A 106 6.54 -16.42 13.26
C ASN A 106 5.48 -17.39 13.72
N GLU A 107 4.52 -16.92 14.53
CA GLU A 107 3.34 -17.71 14.93
C GLU A 107 2.09 -17.09 14.34
N GLU A 108 1.25 -17.89 13.67
CA GLU A 108 0.03 -17.39 13.07
C GLU A 108 -1.02 -17.07 14.14
N LYS A 109 -1.60 -15.86 14.10
CA LYS A 109 -2.65 -15.45 15.04
C LYS A 109 -3.97 -16.21 14.77
N SER A 110 -4.87 -16.20 15.75
CA SER A 110 -6.23 -16.76 15.63
C SER A 110 -7.02 -16.10 14.48
N ASP A 111 -7.88 -16.88 13.81
CA ASP A 111 -8.78 -16.35 12.78
C ASP A 111 -9.77 -15.31 13.34
N ALA A 112 -10.15 -15.43 14.62
CA ALA A 112 -10.97 -14.44 15.31
C ALA A 112 -10.29 -13.07 15.33
N PHE A 113 -9.02 -13.03 15.74
CA PHE A 113 -8.21 -11.81 15.72
C PHE A 113 -8.08 -11.24 14.30
N LYS A 114 -7.74 -12.07 13.31
CA LYS A 114 -7.58 -11.63 11.92
C LYS A 114 -8.86 -10.98 11.38
N ASN A 115 -10.01 -11.58 11.63
CA ASN A 115 -11.31 -11.10 11.20
C ASN A 115 -11.74 -9.82 11.94
N ALA A 116 -11.49 -9.74 13.24
CA ALA A 116 -11.79 -8.55 14.03
C ALA A 116 -10.92 -7.36 13.61
N PHE A 117 -9.60 -7.57 13.52
CA PHE A 117 -8.64 -6.54 13.16
C PHE A 117 -8.90 -5.99 11.76
N SER A 118 -9.10 -6.88 10.78
CA SER A 118 -9.40 -6.49 9.40
C SER A 118 -10.69 -5.68 9.30
N LYS A 119 -11.76 -6.11 9.98
CA LYS A 119 -13.04 -5.41 9.99
C LYS A 119 -12.89 -3.99 10.56
N LYS A 120 -12.15 -3.83 11.67
CA LYS A 120 -11.90 -2.50 12.25
C LYS A 120 -11.13 -1.59 11.30
N ILE A 121 -10.08 -2.08 10.63
CA ILE A 121 -9.34 -1.29 9.63
C ILE A 121 -10.22 -0.94 8.43
N ASN A 122 -10.95 -1.92 7.88
CA ASN A 122 -11.75 -1.75 6.67
C ASN A 122 -12.97 -0.83 6.89
N ASN A 123 -13.44 -0.69 8.13
CA ASN A 123 -14.43 0.32 8.49
C ASN A 123 -13.88 1.76 8.46
N ILE A 124 -12.55 1.93 8.57
CA ILE A 124 -11.88 3.24 8.53
C ILE A 124 -11.34 3.53 7.12
N PHE A 125 -10.90 2.50 6.40
CA PHE A 125 -10.29 2.62 5.08
C PHE A 125 -11.25 2.15 3.97
N ASP A 126 -11.87 3.12 3.31
CA ASP A 126 -12.88 2.89 2.25
C ASP A 126 -12.35 2.16 1.00
N GLY A 127 -11.03 2.07 0.80
CA GLY A 127 -10.40 1.41 -0.35
C GLY A 127 -10.04 -0.07 -0.12
N TYR A 128 -10.65 -0.73 0.86
CA TYR A 128 -10.29 -2.10 1.24
C TYR A 128 -10.60 -3.16 0.16
N ASP A 129 -11.57 -2.87 -0.71
CA ASP A 129 -12.07 -3.75 -1.76
C ASP A 129 -11.14 -3.82 -2.98
N ASP A 130 -10.30 -2.80 -3.19
CA ASP A 130 -9.36 -2.72 -4.31
C ASP A 130 -7.90 -2.63 -3.88
N THR A 131 -7.60 -2.80 -2.58
CA THR A 131 -6.26 -2.63 -2.03
C THR A 131 -5.82 -3.82 -1.20
N THR A 132 -4.71 -4.41 -1.61
CA THR A 132 -3.93 -5.32 -0.77
C THR A 132 -3.00 -4.49 0.10
N TYR A 133 -2.94 -4.74 1.40
CA TYR A 133 -2.04 -4.03 2.31
C TYR A 133 -1.39 -4.97 3.33
N LYS A 134 -0.21 -4.59 3.79
CA LYS A 134 0.59 -5.26 4.82
C LYS A 134 1.00 -4.22 5.85
N VAL A 135 0.82 -4.52 7.12
CA VAL A 135 1.07 -3.64 8.26
C VAL A 135 2.06 -4.32 9.19
N TYR A 136 3.14 -3.64 9.54
CA TYR A 136 4.04 -4.05 10.61
C TYR A 136 3.74 -3.23 11.85
N VAL A 137 3.45 -3.91 12.95
CA VAL A 137 3.21 -3.30 14.26
C VAL A 137 4.28 -3.81 15.21
N LYS A 138 4.84 -2.87 15.98
CA LYS A 138 5.78 -3.15 17.06
C LYS A 138 5.43 -2.33 18.28
N ASP A 139 5.33 -2.93 19.46
CA ASP A 139 4.99 -2.30 20.73
C ASP A 139 3.70 -1.46 20.63
N TYR A 140 2.67 -1.98 19.94
CA TYR A 140 1.41 -1.27 19.63
C TYR A 140 1.59 0.00 18.78
N ILE A 141 2.73 0.15 18.11
CA ILE A 141 3.02 1.27 17.21
C ILE A 141 3.20 0.70 15.81
N VAL A 142 2.44 1.23 14.85
CA VAL A 142 2.62 0.87 13.44
C VAL A 142 3.97 1.41 12.99
N GLN A 143 4.85 0.52 12.54
CA GLN A 143 6.19 0.89 12.09
C GLN A 143 6.20 1.20 10.59
N SER A 144 5.49 0.39 9.80
CA SER A 144 5.39 0.57 8.36
C SER A 144 4.15 -0.10 7.78
N VAL A 145 3.64 0.49 6.71
CA VAL A 145 2.58 -0.06 5.88
C VAL A 145 3.05 -0.08 4.44
N VAL A 146 2.74 -1.18 3.76
CA VAL A 146 2.89 -1.32 2.32
C VAL A 146 1.53 -1.64 1.74
N CYS A 147 1.16 -1.00 0.64
CA CYS A 147 -0.08 -1.30 -0.05
C CYS A 147 0.08 -1.31 -1.57
N ARG A 148 -0.87 -1.97 -2.23
CA ARG A 148 -0.98 -1.99 -3.69
C ARG A 148 -2.44 -2.07 -4.07
N LYS A 149 -2.84 -1.20 -4.99
CA LYS A 149 -4.13 -1.29 -5.66
C LYS A 149 -4.14 -2.47 -6.64
N GLU A 150 -5.18 -3.28 -6.65
CA GLU A 150 -5.34 -4.46 -7.51
C GLU A 150 -5.20 -4.11 -9.00
N ASN A 151 -5.89 -3.06 -9.45
CA ASN A 151 -5.80 -2.58 -10.83
C ASN A 151 -4.43 -1.94 -11.18
N ASN A 152 -3.51 -1.88 -10.22
CA ASN A 152 -2.19 -1.28 -10.38
C ASN A 152 -1.10 -2.35 -10.14
N ASN A 153 -0.76 -3.10 -11.19
CA ASN A 153 0.27 -4.12 -11.08
C ASN A 153 1.72 -3.61 -11.04
N LYS A 154 1.92 -2.29 -11.16
CA LYS A 154 3.24 -1.70 -11.42
C LYS A 154 3.77 -0.84 -10.27
N TYR A 155 2.90 -0.22 -9.48
CA TYR A 155 3.30 0.71 -8.43
C TYR A 155 2.77 0.25 -7.08
N MET A 156 3.63 0.37 -6.08
CA MET A 156 3.34 0.05 -4.68
C MET A 156 3.53 1.31 -3.86
N GLY A 157 2.70 1.46 -2.85
CA GLY A 157 2.78 2.54 -1.88
C GLY A 157 3.39 2.03 -0.58
N ALA A 158 4.15 2.89 0.10
CA ALA A 158 4.56 2.62 1.46
C ALA A 158 4.61 3.89 2.30
N TYR A 159 4.42 3.71 3.61
CA TYR A 159 4.45 4.78 4.59
C TYR A 159 4.91 4.21 5.95
N PRO A 160 5.70 4.95 6.77
CA PRO A 160 6.31 6.26 6.49
C PRO A 160 7.49 6.19 5.52
N THR A 161 8.10 5.02 5.36
CA THR A 161 9.26 4.81 4.49
C THR A 161 8.82 4.63 3.05
N LYS A 162 9.51 5.29 2.11
CA LYS A 162 9.28 5.13 0.67
C LYS A 162 10.03 3.92 0.14
N ILE A 163 9.38 3.11 -0.71
CA ILE A 163 10.05 2.04 -1.45
C ILE A 163 10.90 2.68 -2.54
N LYS A 164 12.22 2.50 -2.50
CA LYS A 164 13.13 3.13 -3.45
C LYS A 164 13.19 2.36 -4.76
N ASN A 165 13.14 1.02 -4.73
CA ASN A 165 13.11 0.19 -5.95
C ASN A 165 12.34 -1.12 -5.76
N PRO A 166 10.99 -1.14 -5.90
CA PRO A 166 10.27 -2.41 -5.90
C PRO A 166 10.72 -3.24 -7.13
N ARG A 167 11.17 -4.47 -6.90
CA ARG A 167 11.49 -5.42 -7.98
C ARG A 167 10.24 -5.58 -8.86
N LYS A 168 10.39 -5.52 -10.18
CA LYS A 168 9.25 -5.60 -11.13
C LYS A 168 8.46 -6.90 -10.87
N GLY A 169 7.22 -6.77 -10.40
CA GLY A 169 6.35 -7.92 -10.10
C GLY A 169 6.37 -8.39 -8.65
N ALA A 170 7.10 -7.74 -7.73
CA ALA A 170 7.03 -8.06 -6.30
C ALA A 170 5.59 -7.92 -5.77
N THR A 171 5.12 -8.94 -5.06
CA THR A 171 3.83 -8.92 -4.35
C THR A 171 3.97 -8.18 -3.03
N VAL A 172 2.85 -7.66 -2.50
CA VAL A 172 2.82 -7.05 -1.16
C VAL A 172 3.30 -8.05 -0.09
N GLU A 173 2.99 -9.33 -0.27
CA GLU A 173 3.40 -10.43 0.60
C GLU A 173 4.93 -10.58 0.69
N ALA A 174 5.63 -10.53 -0.45
CA ALA A 174 7.07 -10.78 -0.55
C ALA A 174 7.93 -9.68 0.10
N ILE A 175 7.34 -8.54 0.47
CA ILE A 175 8.09 -7.45 1.09
C ILE A 175 8.33 -7.76 2.56
N ASN A 176 9.61 -7.87 2.93
CA ASN A 176 9.99 -7.92 4.33
C ASN A 176 9.77 -6.52 4.95
N MET A 177 9.03 -6.49 6.06
CA MET A 177 8.73 -5.25 6.79
C MET A 177 9.44 -5.18 8.16
N THR A 178 10.05 -6.27 8.63
CA THR A 178 10.70 -6.33 9.96
C THR A 178 12.04 -5.60 9.97
N ALA A 179 12.78 -5.71 8.87
CA ALA A 179 13.81 -4.74 8.56
C ALA A 179 13.12 -3.57 7.87
N PHE A 180 13.11 -2.39 8.47
CA PHE A 180 12.68 -1.09 7.90
C PHE A 180 13.23 -0.78 6.49
N ASN A 181 14.08 -1.66 5.96
CA ASN A 181 14.58 -1.75 4.61
C ASN A 181 13.62 -2.52 3.68
N LEU A 182 12.60 -1.81 3.18
CA LEU A 182 11.61 -2.30 2.20
C LEU A 182 12.21 -2.75 0.85
N ASP A 183 13.53 -2.61 0.63
CA ASP A 183 14.23 -3.05 -0.60
C ASP A 183 14.67 -4.53 -0.54
N LYS A 184 14.62 -5.20 0.62
CA LYS A 184 14.91 -6.65 0.73
C LYS A 184 13.60 -7.43 0.80
N THR A 185 13.17 -7.99 -0.33
CA THR A 185 12.27 -9.15 -0.32
C THR A 185 13.09 -10.35 0.17
N ASP A 186 12.76 -10.94 1.31
CA ASP A 186 13.47 -12.11 1.78
C ASP A 186 13.35 -13.22 0.73
N ASN A 187 14.50 -13.73 0.29
CA ASN A 187 14.57 -14.93 -0.51
C ASN A 187 14.15 -16.11 0.38
N THR A 188 12.86 -16.40 0.48
CA THR A 188 12.42 -17.78 0.77
C THR A 188 12.09 -18.44 -0.56
N ASN A 189 13.18 -18.78 -1.27
CA ASN A 189 13.13 -19.92 -2.17
C ASN A 189 12.68 -21.12 -1.34
N THR A 190 11.62 -21.78 -1.82
CA THR A 190 11.41 -23.22 -1.74
C THR A 190 12.69 -24.01 -1.41
N VAL A 191 12.73 -24.62 -0.23
CA VAL A 191 13.44 -25.89 -0.01
C VAL A 191 12.59 -26.74 0.94
N ASN A 192 11.71 -27.53 0.30
CA ASN A 192 11.24 -28.89 0.59
C ASN A 192 9.75 -29.03 0.28
#